data_AF-A0A2N0HP47-F1
#
_entry.id   AF-A0A2N0HP47-F1
#
_cell.length_a   1.000
_cell.length_b   1.000
_cell.length_c   1.000
_cell.angle_alpha   90.00
_cell.angle_beta   90.00
_cell.angle_gamma   90.00
#
_symmetry.space_group_name_H-M   'P 1'
#
loop_
_entity.id
_entity.type
_entity.pdbx_description
1 polymer ?
#
loop_
_entity_poly.entity_id
_entity_poly.type
_entity_poly.pdbx_seq_one_letter_code
_entity_poly.pdbx_strand_id
1 'polypeptide(L)'
;MKRFNPVLLAAMLALFSTTGAVHASDAAMPVPLAAPGASDAAHLAAVRDMIEAMQLQRIMRQLFQVMGEMEDQQGEVMRHMALHVSDDEILARMAPVYVPYISAEDARQVARNFRSSLAQRDVAATLARARITQGDTDPHFTASERVEAQRLTAMPAAFGKDGRQAAIHSASRAMYMQWSREYYDRLLAQAMQVVRAYITAALDLQPGQATPKLALQPTGLPSLDKVLLVVADVTLATTTANLSYAADIDSYQLDRVLAPERLVSAQGIATSKATITKAGDRIESYLAQIDRLQQSALGRLQASKSGSSARQIIEAGMAARYDFMLRFGENQRSLMDLFARVLQFAESRLGAIELRGESLVFRDDADRAMYLSLIAQLKKASEEESALVDEAQQTAQRSLKKLGG
;
A
#
# COMPACT_ATOMS: atom_id res chain seq x y z
N MET A 1 5.64 31.30 -17.25
CA MET A 1 5.05 29.95 -17.40
C MET A 1 5.02 29.30 -16.02
N LYS A 2 3.83 29.05 -15.45
CA LYS A 2 3.69 28.33 -14.18
C LYS A 2 4.07 26.87 -14.43
N ARG A 3 5.34 26.52 -14.16
CA ARG A 3 5.80 25.14 -14.16
C ARG A 3 5.41 24.57 -12.80
N PHE A 4 4.65 23.48 -12.80
CA PHE A 4 4.64 22.54 -11.68
C PHE A 4 6.10 22.27 -11.32
N ASN A 5 6.53 22.59 -10.10
CA ASN A 5 7.91 22.37 -9.70
C ASN A 5 8.13 20.85 -9.68
N PRO A 6 8.95 20.32 -10.61
CA PRO A 6 8.94 18.90 -10.87
C PRO A 6 9.54 18.09 -9.71
N VAL A 7 10.34 18.74 -8.86
CA VAL A 7 10.88 18.24 -7.58
C VAL A 7 9.76 17.83 -6.62
N LEU A 8 8.63 18.55 -6.63
CA LEU A 8 7.52 18.33 -5.69
C LEU A 8 6.76 17.04 -6.02
N LEU A 9 6.61 16.75 -7.31
CA LEU A 9 5.93 15.57 -7.83
C LEU A 9 6.81 14.32 -7.63
N ALA A 10 8.12 14.46 -7.87
CA ALA A 10 9.16 13.47 -7.67
C ALA A 10 9.27 12.96 -6.21
N ALA A 11 9.42 13.88 -5.26
CA ALA A 11 9.62 13.55 -3.84
C ALA A 11 8.40 12.86 -3.20
N MET A 12 7.19 13.15 -3.69
CA MET A 12 5.95 12.62 -3.10
C MET A 12 5.60 11.23 -3.59
N LEU A 13 5.79 10.97 -4.88
CA LEU A 13 5.24 9.78 -5.52
C LEU A 13 6.15 8.55 -5.42
N ALA A 14 7.39 8.75 -4.94
CA ALA A 14 8.25 7.65 -4.51
C ALA A 14 7.62 6.82 -3.36
N LEU A 15 6.76 7.40 -2.51
CA LEU A 15 5.99 6.64 -1.49
C LEU A 15 5.14 5.50 -2.06
N PHE A 16 4.82 5.55 -3.35
CA PHE A 16 3.97 4.59 -4.03
C PHE A 16 4.75 3.69 -4.99
N SER A 17 6.06 3.92 -5.16
CA SER A 17 6.88 3.19 -6.11
C SER A 17 7.25 1.80 -5.62
N THR A 18 6.30 0.90 -5.79
CA THR A 18 6.55 -0.53 -5.78
C THR A 18 7.01 -0.98 -7.17
N THR A 19 8.30 -1.29 -7.27
CA THR A 19 8.82 -2.23 -8.28
C THR A 19 8.65 -3.68 -7.84
N GLY A 20 8.11 -3.94 -6.64
CA GLY A 20 7.71 -5.27 -6.23
C GLY A 20 6.63 -5.81 -7.15
N ALA A 21 6.99 -6.77 -8.01
CA ALA A 21 6.07 -7.85 -8.28
C ALA A 21 5.50 -8.27 -6.93
N VAL A 22 4.18 -8.41 -6.84
CA VAL A 22 3.56 -9.21 -5.78
C VAL A 22 4.15 -10.60 -5.97
N HIS A 23 5.33 -10.86 -5.42
CA HIS A 23 5.84 -12.20 -5.30
C HIS A 23 4.92 -12.82 -4.29
N ALA A 24 3.92 -13.54 -4.82
CA ALA A 24 3.29 -14.64 -4.14
C ALA A 24 4.43 -15.37 -3.42
N SER A 25 4.46 -15.24 -2.10
CA SER A 25 5.30 -16.09 -1.28
C SER A 25 4.83 -17.51 -1.59
N ASP A 26 5.63 -18.22 -2.39
CA ASP A 26 5.54 -19.65 -2.62
C ASP A 26 5.86 -20.35 -1.29
N ALA A 27 4.98 -20.19 -0.31
CA ALA A 27 4.84 -21.19 0.73
C ALA A 27 4.40 -22.45 0.00
N ALA A 28 5.32 -23.41 -0.11
CA ALA A 28 5.16 -24.69 -0.78
C ALA A 28 3.72 -25.20 -0.62
N MET A 29 2.92 -24.98 -1.66
CA MET A 29 1.56 -25.47 -1.71
C MET A 29 1.65 -27.00 -1.71
N PRO A 30 0.86 -27.70 -0.88
CA PRO A 30 0.76 -29.14 -1.03
C PRO A 30 0.34 -29.44 -2.48
N VAL A 31 1.01 -30.43 -3.06
CA VAL A 31 0.82 -30.94 -4.43
C VAL A 31 -0.65 -30.85 -4.85
N PRO A 32 -0.98 -30.27 -6.02
CA PRO A 32 -2.34 -30.30 -6.53
C PRO A 32 -2.72 -31.77 -6.71
N LEU A 33 -3.65 -32.24 -5.88
CA LEU A 33 -4.36 -33.49 -6.14
C LEU A 33 -4.95 -33.37 -7.55
N ALA A 34 -4.58 -34.32 -8.41
CA ALA A 34 -5.04 -34.39 -9.79
C ALA A 34 -6.54 -34.09 -9.85
N ALA A 35 -6.90 -33.09 -10.67
CA ALA A 35 -8.29 -32.67 -10.81
C ALA A 35 -9.15 -33.88 -11.24
N PRO A 36 -10.14 -34.30 -10.43
CA PRO A 36 -11.20 -35.14 -10.97
C PRO A 36 -11.90 -34.32 -12.05
N GLY A 37 -12.33 -34.98 -13.14
CA GLY A 37 -12.84 -34.36 -14.35
C GLY A 37 -13.83 -33.23 -14.08
N ALA A 38 -13.84 -32.22 -14.96
CA ALA A 38 -14.65 -31.01 -14.85
C ALA A 38 -16.04 -31.32 -14.27
N SER A 39 -16.27 -30.88 -13.03
CA SER A 39 -17.54 -31.11 -12.35
C SER A 39 -18.62 -30.35 -13.11
N ASP A 40 -19.67 -31.06 -13.52
CA ASP A 40 -20.82 -30.41 -14.12
C ASP A 40 -21.57 -29.56 -13.07
N ALA A 41 -22.34 -28.58 -13.52
CA ALA A 41 -23.09 -27.69 -12.64
C ALA A 41 -24.07 -28.43 -11.71
N ALA A 42 -24.54 -29.61 -12.12
CA ALA A 42 -25.47 -30.43 -11.35
C ALA A 42 -24.78 -31.11 -10.16
N HIS A 43 -23.52 -31.52 -10.30
CA HIS A 43 -22.70 -32.05 -9.20
C HIS A 43 -22.39 -30.97 -8.18
N LEU A 44 -21.97 -29.77 -8.63
CA LEU A 44 -21.72 -28.64 -7.73
C LEU A 44 -22.99 -28.24 -6.96
N ALA A 45 -24.14 -28.20 -7.63
CA ALA A 45 -25.43 -27.92 -6.98
C ALA A 45 -25.80 -28.99 -5.94
N ALA A 46 -25.60 -30.28 -6.25
CA ALA A 46 -25.85 -31.36 -5.30
C ALA A 46 -24.97 -31.26 -4.04
N VAL A 47 -23.68 -30.91 -4.21
CA VAL A 47 -22.75 -30.70 -3.10
C VAL A 47 -23.11 -29.45 -2.29
N ARG A 48 -23.50 -28.36 -2.94
CA ARG A 48 -23.99 -27.16 -2.28
C ARG A 48 -25.20 -27.46 -1.39
N ASP A 49 -26.20 -28.17 -1.94
CA ASP A 49 -27.39 -28.61 -1.24
C ASP A 49 -27.07 -29.46 0.00
N MET A 50 -26.07 -30.35 -0.12
CA MET A 50 -25.58 -31.15 0.99
C MET A 50 -25.00 -30.28 2.11
N ILE A 51 -24.08 -29.38 1.77
CA ILE A 51 -23.40 -28.48 2.72
C ILE A 51 -24.43 -27.61 3.45
N GLU A 52 -25.43 -27.10 2.73
CA GLU A 52 -26.52 -26.32 3.28
C GLU A 52 -27.41 -27.13 4.23
N ALA A 53 -27.80 -28.34 3.82
CA ALA A 53 -28.62 -29.24 4.66
C ALA A 53 -27.90 -29.61 5.97
N MET A 54 -26.58 -29.77 5.92
CA MET A 54 -25.73 -30.02 7.09
C MET A 54 -25.43 -28.74 7.91
N GLN A 55 -25.87 -27.57 7.46
CA GLN A 55 -25.61 -26.27 8.06
C GLN A 55 -24.12 -25.94 8.24
N LEU A 56 -23.24 -26.47 7.37
CA LEU A 56 -21.80 -26.27 7.48
C LEU A 56 -21.38 -24.80 7.31
N GLN A 57 -22.18 -24.00 6.59
CA GLN A 57 -21.99 -22.56 6.47
C GLN A 57 -22.03 -21.84 7.83
N ARG A 58 -22.88 -22.32 8.77
CA ARG A 58 -22.96 -21.75 10.13
C ARG A 58 -21.74 -22.12 10.95
N ILE A 59 -21.25 -23.35 10.81
CA ILE A 59 -20.01 -23.81 11.43
C ILE A 59 -18.82 -23.00 10.89
N MET A 60 -18.77 -22.76 9.59
CA MET A 60 -17.72 -21.92 8.96
C MET A 60 -17.76 -20.49 9.49
N ARG A 61 -18.95 -19.89 9.64
CA ARG A 61 -19.09 -18.56 10.23
C ARG A 61 -18.59 -18.51 11.68
N GLN A 62 -18.90 -19.53 12.47
CA GLN A 62 -18.36 -19.66 13.84
C GLN A 62 -16.83 -19.78 13.81
N LEU A 63 -16.27 -20.56 12.88
CA LEU A 63 -14.82 -20.68 12.73
C LEU A 63 -14.18 -19.32 12.41
N PHE A 64 -14.81 -18.51 11.56
CA PHE A 64 -14.35 -17.13 11.33
C PHE A 64 -14.42 -16.26 12.59
N GLN A 65 -15.44 -16.41 13.43
CA GLN A 65 -15.51 -15.70 14.71
C GLN A 65 -14.38 -16.10 15.66
N VAL A 66 -14.15 -17.42 15.82
CA VAL A 66 -13.09 -17.95 16.69
C VAL A 66 -11.71 -17.54 16.20
N MET A 67 -11.42 -17.68 14.90
CA MET A 67 -10.17 -17.19 14.33
C MET A 67 -10.08 -15.66 14.41
N GLY A 68 -11.23 -14.98 14.42
CA GLY A 68 -11.33 -13.54 14.57
C GLY A 68 -11.03 -13.02 15.98
N GLU A 69 -10.86 -13.88 16.97
CA GLU A 69 -10.36 -13.52 18.31
C GLU A 69 -8.84 -13.29 18.31
N MET A 70 -8.13 -13.70 17.25
CA MET A 70 -6.72 -13.37 17.09
C MET A 70 -6.53 -11.84 17.01
N GLU A 71 -5.52 -11.32 17.70
CA GLU A 71 -5.28 -9.87 17.77
C GLU A 71 -4.46 -9.32 16.57
N ASP A 72 -4.22 -10.12 15.55
CA ASP A 72 -3.48 -9.74 14.34
C ASP A 72 -4.42 -9.34 13.20
N GLN A 73 -3.85 -8.89 12.08
CA GLN A 73 -4.64 -8.54 10.89
C GLN A 73 -5.49 -9.71 10.39
N GLN A 74 -4.97 -10.93 10.46
CA GLN A 74 -5.70 -12.11 10.01
C GLN A 74 -6.98 -12.30 10.85
N GLY A 75 -6.89 -12.11 12.17
CA GLY A 75 -8.04 -12.09 13.06
C GLY A 75 -9.04 -10.98 12.72
N GLU A 76 -8.58 -9.76 12.43
CA GLU A 76 -9.47 -8.68 11.97
C GLU A 76 -10.22 -9.06 10.68
N VAL A 77 -9.52 -9.63 9.69
CA VAL A 77 -10.11 -10.07 8.42
C VAL A 77 -11.14 -11.16 8.66
N MET A 78 -10.84 -12.17 9.49
CA MET A 78 -11.77 -13.25 9.79
C MET A 78 -13.01 -12.74 10.53
N ARG A 79 -12.84 -11.85 11.51
CA ARG A 79 -13.97 -11.21 12.20
C ARG A 79 -14.86 -10.42 11.23
N HIS A 80 -14.24 -9.69 10.30
CA HIS A 80 -14.96 -8.94 9.28
C HIS A 80 -15.71 -9.88 8.32
N MET A 81 -15.06 -10.96 7.85
CA MET A 81 -15.72 -11.96 7.01
C MET A 81 -16.91 -12.61 7.74
N ALA A 82 -16.77 -12.90 9.03
CA ALA A 82 -17.85 -13.48 9.85
C ALA A 82 -19.11 -12.61 9.91
N LEU A 83 -18.97 -11.29 9.75
CA LEU A 83 -20.08 -10.33 9.80
C LEU A 83 -20.65 -9.99 8.41
N HIS A 84 -19.81 -9.96 7.38
CA HIS A 84 -20.17 -9.35 6.10
C HIS A 84 -20.30 -10.34 4.94
N VAL A 85 -19.67 -11.50 5.01
CA VAL A 85 -19.81 -12.51 3.96
C VAL A 85 -21.19 -13.16 4.06
N SER A 86 -21.87 -13.31 2.93
CA SER A 86 -23.19 -13.97 2.85
C SER A 86 -23.07 -15.49 2.97
N ASP A 87 -24.13 -16.14 3.44
CA ASP A 87 -24.18 -17.62 3.47
C ASP A 87 -24.02 -18.21 2.06
N ASP A 88 -24.58 -17.56 1.04
CA ASP A 88 -24.43 -17.97 -0.35
C ASP A 88 -22.98 -17.96 -0.85
N GLU A 89 -22.19 -16.96 -0.45
CA GLU A 89 -20.78 -16.87 -0.78
C GLU A 89 -19.97 -17.96 -0.03
N ILE A 90 -20.29 -18.22 1.24
CA ILE A 90 -19.71 -19.34 2.00
C ILE A 90 -19.97 -20.67 1.28
N LEU A 91 -21.22 -20.94 0.92
CA LEU A 91 -21.61 -22.14 0.20
C LEU A 91 -20.91 -22.26 -1.15
N ALA A 92 -20.81 -21.16 -1.90
CA ALA A 92 -20.13 -21.12 -3.20
C ALA A 92 -18.62 -21.42 -3.08
N ARG A 93 -17.97 -21.01 -1.97
CA ARG A 93 -16.55 -21.32 -1.72
C ARG A 93 -16.34 -22.73 -1.21
N MET A 94 -17.24 -23.24 -0.37
CA MET A 94 -17.12 -24.58 0.21
C MET A 94 -17.43 -25.70 -0.79
N ALA A 95 -18.45 -25.55 -1.65
CA ALA A 95 -18.87 -26.65 -2.53
C ALA A 95 -17.74 -27.21 -3.43
N PRO A 96 -16.90 -26.39 -4.09
CA PRO A 96 -15.74 -26.88 -4.85
C PRO A 96 -14.74 -27.71 -4.03
N VAL A 97 -14.62 -27.46 -2.72
CA VAL A 97 -13.73 -28.24 -1.84
C VAL A 97 -14.22 -29.67 -1.66
N TYR A 98 -15.54 -29.88 -1.63
CA TYR A 98 -16.13 -31.20 -1.38
C TYR A 98 -16.33 -32.03 -2.66
N VAL A 99 -16.48 -31.38 -3.82
CA VAL A 99 -16.70 -32.03 -5.13
C VAL A 99 -15.73 -33.19 -5.42
N PRO A 100 -14.41 -33.08 -5.18
CA PRO A 100 -13.47 -34.18 -5.43
C PRO A 100 -13.68 -35.42 -4.56
N TYR A 101 -14.41 -35.30 -3.45
CA TYR A 101 -14.45 -36.31 -2.40
C TYR A 101 -15.80 -37.01 -2.27
N ILE A 102 -16.86 -36.47 -2.89
CA ILE A 102 -18.22 -37.01 -2.82
C ILE A 102 -18.89 -37.01 -4.20
N SER A 103 -19.59 -38.10 -4.53
CA SER A 103 -20.38 -38.18 -5.75
C SER A 103 -21.63 -37.29 -5.67
N ALA A 104 -22.20 -36.90 -6.82
CA ALA A 104 -23.44 -36.13 -6.84
C ALA A 104 -24.62 -36.91 -6.23
N GLU A 105 -24.65 -38.23 -6.38
CA GLU A 105 -25.69 -39.09 -5.82
C GLU A 105 -25.58 -39.15 -4.29
N ASP A 106 -24.38 -39.38 -3.77
CA ASP A 106 -24.12 -39.40 -2.33
C ASP A 106 -24.45 -38.05 -1.69
N ALA A 107 -24.05 -36.94 -2.33
CA ALA A 107 -24.36 -35.60 -1.85
C ALA A 107 -25.88 -35.38 -1.73
N ARG A 108 -26.67 -35.79 -2.74
CA ARG A 108 -28.14 -35.73 -2.67
C ARG A 108 -28.71 -36.62 -1.57
N GLN A 109 -28.17 -37.83 -1.39
CA GLN A 109 -28.62 -38.74 -0.33
C GLN A 109 -28.36 -38.14 1.05
N VAL A 110 -27.17 -37.57 1.28
CA VAL A 110 -26.82 -36.87 2.51
C VAL A 110 -27.75 -35.68 2.73
N ALA A 111 -27.97 -34.83 1.71
CA ALA A 111 -28.88 -33.70 1.81
C ALA A 111 -30.30 -34.12 2.22
N ARG A 112 -30.86 -35.18 1.59
CA ARG A 112 -32.18 -35.72 1.96
C ARG A 112 -32.23 -36.17 3.42
N ASN A 113 -31.20 -36.87 3.87
CA ASN A 113 -31.12 -37.37 5.24
C ASN A 113 -31.07 -36.24 6.27
N PHE A 114 -30.24 -35.22 6.03
CA PHE A 114 -30.11 -34.04 6.91
C PHE A 114 -31.32 -33.10 6.86
N ARG A 115 -32.19 -33.21 5.84
CA ARG A 115 -33.48 -32.52 5.77
C ARG A 115 -34.61 -33.22 6.54
N SER A 116 -34.36 -34.42 7.10
CA SER A 116 -35.36 -35.08 7.95
C SER A 116 -35.57 -34.33 9.27
N SER A 117 -36.78 -34.39 9.83
CA SER A 117 -37.10 -33.73 11.11
C SER A 117 -36.17 -34.18 12.25
N LEU A 118 -35.81 -35.47 12.29
CA LEU A 118 -34.88 -36.02 13.27
C LEU A 118 -33.48 -35.39 13.14
N ALA A 119 -32.92 -35.39 11.93
CA ALA A 119 -31.59 -34.82 11.68
C ALA A 119 -31.55 -33.30 11.91
N GLN A 120 -32.60 -32.58 11.53
CA GLN A 120 -32.70 -31.14 11.79
C GLN A 120 -32.70 -30.82 13.28
N ARG A 121 -33.41 -31.60 14.10
CA ARG A 121 -33.39 -31.46 15.57
C ARG A 121 -32.00 -31.74 16.14
N ASP A 122 -31.33 -32.80 15.68
CA ASP A 122 -29.99 -33.15 16.15
C ASP A 122 -28.92 -32.12 15.73
N VAL A 123 -28.98 -31.62 14.48
CA VAL A 123 -28.12 -30.53 14.02
C VAL A 123 -28.39 -29.25 14.81
N ALA A 124 -29.65 -28.87 15.02
CA ALA A 124 -29.99 -27.70 15.82
C ALA A 124 -29.47 -27.80 17.26
N ALA A 125 -29.61 -28.96 17.91
CA ALA A 125 -29.06 -29.19 19.25
C ALA A 125 -27.53 -29.19 19.27
N THR A 126 -26.89 -29.71 18.24
CA THR A 126 -25.43 -29.67 18.10
C THR A 126 -24.91 -28.23 17.94
N LEU A 127 -25.56 -27.42 17.10
CA LEU A 127 -25.24 -26.00 16.95
C LEU A 127 -25.53 -25.21 18.23
N ALA A 128 -26.61 -25.54 18.96
CA ALA A 128 -26.93 -24.93 20.25
C ALA A 128 -25.90 -25.27 21.33
N ARG A 129 -25.46 -26.54 21.42
CA ARG A 129 -24.38 -26.97 22.32
C ARG A 129 -23.06 -26.29 22.00
N ALA A 130 -22.78 -26.08 20.72
CA ALA A 130 -21.63 -25.32 20.25
C ALA A 130 -21.78 -23.79 20.41
N ARG A 131 -22.93 -23.32 20.95
CA ARG A 131 -23.27 -21.89 21.14
C ARG A 131 -23.31 -21.08 19.83
N ILE A 132 -23.53 -21.75 18.69
CA ILE A 132 -23.66 -21.12 17.37
C ILE A 132 -25.08 -20.57 17.17
N THR A 133 -26.08 -21.27 17.70
CA THR A 133 -27.50 -20.87 17.65
C THR A 133 -28.12 -20.90 19.05
N GLN A 134 -29.13 -20.08 19.29
CA GLN A 134 -30.00 -20.27 20.45
C GLN A 134 -30.95 -21.45 20.19
N GLY A 135 -31.19 -22.29 21.20
CA GLY A 135 -32.09 -23.44 21.05
C GLY A 135 -31.93 -24.46 22.17
N ASP A 136 -32.73 -25.52 22.08
CA ASP A 136 -32.67 -26.67 22.97
C ASP A 136 -31.36 -27.45 22.74
N THR A 137 -30.58 -27.65 23.80
CA THR A 137 -29.31 -28.37 23.77
C THR A 137 -29.47 -29.87 24.02
N ASP A 138 -30.63 -30.30 24.52
CA ASP A 138 -30.95 -31.70 24.84
C ASP A 138 -32.39 -32.07 24.44
N PRO A 139 -32.68 -32.08 23.12
CA PRO A 139 -34.01 -32.44 22.64
C PRO A 139 -34.34 -33.89 23.01
N HIS A 140 -35.57 -34.11 23.47
CA HIS A 140 -36.02 -35.43 23.87
C HIS A 140 -36.11 -36.39 22.67
N PHE A 141 -35.18 -37.35 22.58
CA PHE A 141 -35.21 -38.44 21.60
C PHE A 141 -35.63 -39.76 22.25
N THR A 142 -36.56 -40.47 21.62
CA THR A 142 -36.87 -41.88 21.89
C THR A 142 -35.65 -42.78 21.64
N ALA A 143 -35.64 -43.99 22.19
CA ALA A 143 -34.52 -44.93 22.01
C ALA A 143 -34.25 -45.26 20.53
N SER A 144 -35.30 -45.41 19.71
CA SER A 144 -35.18 -45.63 18.27
C SER A 144 -34.65 -44.40 17.53
N GLU A 145 -35.10 -43.20 17.89
CA GLU A 145 -34.59 -41.95 17.32
C GLU A 145 -33.11 -41.73 17.64
N ARG A 146 -32.63 -42.09 18.84
CA ARG A 146 -31.20 -41.97 19.18
C ARG A 146 -30.33 -42.87 18.31
N VAL A 147 -30.76 -44.11 18.07
CA VAL A 147 -30.03 -45.05 17.19
C VAL A 147 -30.01 -44.52 15.76
N GLU A 148 -31.13 -44.01 15.25
CA GLU A 148 -31.20 -43.46 13.90
C GLU A 148 -30.39 -42.15 13.77
N ALA A 149 -30.40 -41.27 14.78
CA ALA A 149 -29.58 -40.05 14.80
C ALA A 149 -28.07 -40.38 14.82
N GLN A 150 -27.65 -41.38 15.60
CA GLN A 150 -26.27 -41.89 15.59
C GLN A 150 -25.89 -42.46 14.22
N ARG A 151 -26.79 -43.18 13.57
CA ARG A 151 -26.57 -43.69 12.20
C ARG A 151 -26.44 -42.54 11.20
N LEU A 152 -27.31 -41.52 11.27
CA LEU A 152 -27.29 -40.37 10.36
C LEU A 152 -26.02 -39.52 10.52
N THR A 153 -25.57 -39.30 11.75
CA THR A 153 -24.29 -38.60 12.03
C THR A 153 -23.06 -39.43 11.64
N ALA A 154 -23.15 -40.76 11.67
CA ALA A 154 -22.10 -41.65 11.17
C ALA A 154 -22.05 -41.74 9.64
N MET A 155 -23.10 -41.37 8.89
CA MET A 155 -23.11 -41.47 7.42
C MET A 155 -22.03 -40.60 6.75
N PRO A 156 -21.86 -39.31 7.08
CA PRO A 156 -20.72 -38.50 6.59
C PRO A 156 -19.36 -39.16 6.83
N ALA A 157 -19.15 -39.76 8.01
CA ALA A 157 -17.92 -40.48 8.35
C ALA A 157 -17.78 -41.81 7.58
N ALA A 158 -18.89 -42.46 7.22
CA ALA A 158 -18.90 -43.67 6.40
C ALA A 158 -18.43 -43.41 4.97
N PHE A 159 -18.62 -42.19 4.44
CA PHE A 159 -18.02 -41.75 3.16
C PHE A 159 -16.54 -41.38 3.30
N GLY A 160 -16.03 -41.18 4.54
CA GLY A 160 -14.66 -40.80 4.86
C GLY A 160 -13.68 -41.97 5.08
N LYS A 161 -14.10 -43.23 4.87
CA LYS A 161 -13.33 -44.45 5.21
C LYS A 161 -11.95 -44.60 4.53
N ASP A 162 -11.63 -43.77 3.53
CA ASP A 162 -10.37 -43.85 2.76
C ASP A 162 -9.35 -42.74 3.09
N GLY A 163 -9.44 -42.09 4.25
CA GLY A 163 -8.52 -40.98 4.60
C GLY A 163 -8.86 -39.62 3.93
N ARG A 164 -9.99 -39.55 3.20
CA ARG A 164 -10.46 -38.34 2.51
C ARG A 164 -10.77 -37.18 3.47
N GLN A 165 -11.10 -37.46 4.73
CA GLN A 165 -11.39 -36.42 5.72
C GLN A 165 -10.18 -35.51 5.98
N ALA A 166 -8.97 -36.08 6.07
CA ALA A 166 -7.75 -35.30 6.21
C ALA A 166 -7.50 -34.41 4.98
N ALA A 167 -7.77 -34.93 3.78
CA ALA A 167 -7.66 -34.19 2.54
C ALA A 167 -8.69 -33.05 2.45
N ILE A 168 -9.95 -33.30 2.84
CA ILE A 168 -11.01 -32.27 2.92
C ILE A 168 -10.62 -31.19 3.93
N HIS A 169 -10.12 -31.55 5.11
CA HIS A 169 -9.66 -30.58 6.11
C HIS A 169 -8.50 -29.74 5.57
N SER A 170 -7.51 -30.36 4.91
CA SER A 170 -6.38 -29.65 4.30
C SER A 170 -6.83 -28.71 3.17
N ALA A 171 -7.71 -29.17 2.28
CA ALA A 171 -8.25 -28.37 1.17
C ALA A 171 -9.12 -27.22 1.69
N SER A 172 -9.94 -27.46 2.72
CA SER A 172 -10.71 -26.42 3.41
C SER A 172 -9.77 -25.40 4.04
N ARG A 173 -8.62 -25.86 4.58
CA ARG A 173 -7.60 -24.99 5.17
C ARG A 173 -6.99 -24.04 4.14
N ALA A 174 -6.58 -24.59 3.02
CA ALA A 174 -6.03 -23.82 1.90
C ALA A 174 -7.06 -22.83 1.36
N MET A 175 -8.30 -23.28 1.15
CA MET A 175 -9.41 -22.46 0.67
C MET A 175 -9.65 -21.23 1.56
N TYR A 176 -9.72 -21.39 2.89
CA TYR A 176 -9.95 -20.22 3.75
C TYR A 176 -8.77 -19.25 3.75
N MET A 177 -7.52 -19.76 3.74
CA MET A 177 -6.33 -18.89 3.72
C MET A 177 -6.30 -18.08 2.43
N GLN A 178 -6.51 -18.73 1.29
CA GLN A 178 -6.60 -18.06 0.00
C GLN A 178 -7.74 -17.06 -0.04
N TRP A 179 -8.94 -17.45 0.39
CA TRP A 179 -10.11 -16.57 0.36
C TRP A 179 -9.95 -15.36 1.26
N SER A 180 -9.38 -15.51 2.46
CA SER A 180 -9.12 -14.37 3.36
C SER A 180 -8.15 -13.36 2.76
N ARG A 181 -7.13 -13.81 2.01
CA ARG A 181 -6.23 -12.94 1.24
C ARG A 181 -6.98 -12.22 0.12
N GLU A 182 -7.72 -12.96 -0.73
CA GLU A 182 -8.53 -12.37 -1.81
C GLU A 182 -9.55 -11.33 -1.28
N TYR A 183 -10.12 -11.62 -0.12
CA TYR A 183 -11.08 -10.73 0.54
C TYR A 183 -10.41 -9.46 1.06
N TYR A 184 -9.26 -9.59 1.72
CA TYR A 184 -8.44 -8.45 2.16
C TYR A 184 -7.98 -7.60 0.98
N ASP A 185 -7.44 -8.21 -0.07
CA ASP A 185 -6.95 -7.52 -1.27
C ASP A 185 -8.06 -6.74 -1.97
N ARG A 186 -9.29 -7.27 -1.98
CA ARG A 186 -10.46 -6.57 -2.51
C ARG A 186 -10.81 -5.33 -1.68
N LEU A 187 -10.81 -5.44 -0.35
CA LEU A 187 -11.05 -4.30 0.55
C LEU A 187 -9.96 -3.24 0.41
N LEU A 188 -8.69 -3.68 0.37
CA LEU A 188 -7.54 -2.80 0.12
C LEU A 188 -7.69 -2.07 -1.22
N ALA A 189 -7.99 -2.78 -2.30
CA ALA A 189 -8.17 -2.19 -3.63
C ALA A 189 -9.29 -1.14 -3.65
N GLN A 190 -10.44 -1.44 -3.05
CA GLN A 190 -11.56 -0.49 -2.94
C GLN A 190 -11.14 0.77 -2.16
N ALA A 191 -10.50 0.60 -1.01
CA ALA A 191 -10.10 1.72 -0.18
C ALA A 191 -8.98 2.57 -0.82
N MET A 192 -8.05 1.91 -1.52
CA MET A 192 -6.97 2.56 -2.26
C MET A 192 -7.46 3.43 -3.41
N GLN A 193 -8.64 3.17 -3.99
CA GLN A 193 -9.22 4.08 -5.00
C GLN A 193 -9.48 5.47 -4.43
N VAL A 194 -10.04 5.55 -3.22
CA VAL A 194 -10.31 6.82 -2.52
C VAL A 194 -9.00 7.50 -2.16
N VAL A 195 -8.05 6.75 -1.59
CA VAL A 195 -6.74 7.28 -1.21
C VAL A 195 -5.97 7.76 -2.45
N ARG A 196 -6.07 7.08 -3.59
CA ARG A 196 -5.44 7.50 -4.85
C ARG A 196 -6.02 8.82 -5.38
N ALA A 197 -7.34 8.98 -5.36
CA ALA A 197 -7.96 10.24 -5.76
C ALA A 197 -7.50 11.39 -4.84
N TYR A 198 -7.42 11.12 -3.53
CA TYR A 198 -6.89 12.06 -2.55
C TYR A 198 -5.41 12.41 -2.81
N ILE A 199 -4.55 11.41 -3.04
CA ILE A 199 -3.13 11.60 -3.37
C ILE A 199 -2.99 12.45 -4.63
N THR A 200 -3.78 12.15 -5.67
CA THR A 200 -3.76 12.92 -6.92
C THR A 200 -4.13 14.38 -6.66
N ALA A 201 -5.21 14.63 -5.91
CA ALA A 201 -5.61 15.98 -5.53
C ALA A 201 -4.56 16.69 -4.65
N ALA A 202 -3.88 15.96 -3.77
CA ALA A 202 -2.79 16.51 -2.96
C ALA A 202 -1.58 16.86 -3.83
N LEU A 203 -1.23 16.02 -4.80
CA LEU A 203 -0.13 16.29 -5.73
C LEU A 203 -0.41 17.50 -6.62
N ASP A 204 -1.68 17.68 -7.01
CA ASP A 204 -2.09 18.78 -7.87
C ASP A 204 -2.25 20.12 -7.12
N LEU A 205 -2.13 20.11 -5.79
CA LEU A 205 -2.34 21.26 -4.92
C LEU A 205 -1.42 22.44 -5.29
N GLN A 206 -2.01 23.60 -5.51
CA GLN A 206 -1.30 24.86 -5.77
C GLN A 206 -1.26 25.76 -4.53
N PRO A 207 -0.30 26.70 -4.45
CA PRO A 207 -0.25 27.69 -3.38
C PRO A 207 -1.59 28.45 -3.23
N GLY A 208 -2.08 28.56 -1.99
CA GLY A 208 -3.33 29.26 -1.66
C GLY A 208 -4.62 28.47 -1.88
N GLN A 209 -4.56 27.26 -2.42
CA GLN A 209 -5.73 26.37 -2.51
C GLN A 209 -6.05 25.70 -1.17
N ALA A 210 -7.33 25.39 -0.97
CA ALA A 210 -7.75 24.60 0.18
C ALA A 210 -7.16 23.19 0.11
N THR A 211 -6.74 22.66 1.26
CA THR A 211 -6.23 21.29 1.33
C THR A 211 -7.33 20.29 0.99
N PRO A 212 -7.03 19.24 0.21
CA PRO A 212 -8.00 18.19 -0.07
C PRO A 212 -8.39 17.51 1.25
N LYS A 213 -9.66 17.12 1.35
CA LYS A 213 -10.17 16.34 2.47
C LYS A 213 -10.24 14.87 2.08
N LEU A 214 -9.69 14.00 2.91
CA LEU A 214 -9.81 12.57 2.72
C LEU A 214 -11.23 12.14 3.15
N ALA A 215 -12.03 11.67 2.21
CA ALA A 215 -13.34 11.08 2.47
C ALA A 215 -13.24 9.54 2.54
N LEU A 216 -12.33 9.03 3.38
CA LEU A 216 -12.16 7.59 3.54
C LEU A 216 -13.38 7.00 4.26
N GLN A 217 -14.12 6.15 3.56
CA GLN A 217 -15.11 5.30 4.22
C GLN A 217 -14.37 4.18 4.96
N PRO A 218 -14.69 3.93 6.24
CA PRO A 218 -14.06 2.84 6.98
C PRO A 218 -14.26 1.52 6.26
N THR A 219 -13.19 0.76 6.08
CA THR A 219 -13.23 -0.56 5.46
C THR A 219 -13.83 -1.62 6.37
N GLY A 220 -14.01 -1.29 7.65
CA GLY A 220 -14.36 -2.24 8.70
C GLY A 220 -13.14 -2.99 9.25
N LEU A 221 -11.93 -2.72 8.72
CA LEU A 221 -10.66 -3.27 9.18
C LEU A 221 -9.80 -2.16 9.81
N PRO A 222 -9.77 -2.04 11.16
CA PRO A 222 -9.05 -0.97 11.84
C PRO A 222 -7.56 -0.87 11.49
N SER A 223 -6.88 -2.00 11.27
CA SER A 223 -5.48 -2.00 10.85
C SER A 223 -5.28 -1.39 9.45
N LEU A 224 -6.16 -1.73 8.50
CA LEU A 224 -6.12 -1.20 7.14
C LEU A 224 -6.46 0.30 7.13
N ASP A 225 -7.52 0.70 7.82
CA ASP A 225 -7.92 2.11 7.90
C ASP A 225 -6.78 3.00 8.46
N LYS A 226 -6.08 2.52 9.51
CA LYS A 226 -4.90 3.22 10.05
C LYS A 226 -3.78 3.37 9.03
N VAL A 227 -3.47 2.31 8.28
CA VAL A 227 -2.42 2.36 7.24
C VAL A 227 -2.78 3.38 6.16
N LEU A 228 -4.01 3.37 5.68
CA LEU A 228 -4.50 4.30 4.65
C LEU A 228 -4.45 5.76 5.12
N LEU A 229 -4.77 6.02 6.39
CA LEU A 229 -4.65 7.33 7.00
C LEU A 229 -3.19 7.80 7.08
N VAL A 230 -2.26 6.93 7.49
CA VAL A 230 -0.83 7.28 7.52
C VAL A 230 -0.34 7.69 6.14
N VAL A 231 -0.72 6.92 5.11
CA VAL A 231 -0.37 7.19 3.71
C VAL A 231 -0.91 8.55 3.25
N ALA A 232 -2.17 8.85 3.55
CA ALA A 232 -2.78 10.14 3.21
C ALA A 232 -2.09 11.30 3.94
N ASP A 233 -1.88 11.19 5.25
CA ASP A 233 -1.25 12.22 6.07
C ASP A 233 0.16 12.55 5.59
N VAL A 234 1.00 11.53 5.38
CA VAL A 234 2.40 11.74 4.96
C VAL A 234 2.47 12.33 3.56
N THR A 235 1.53 11.97 2.69
CA THR A 235 1.39 12.55 1.35
C THR A 235 1.12 14.04 1.45
N LEU A 236 0.05 14.45 2.14
CA LEU A 236 -0.31 15.87 2.26
C LEU A 236 0.75 16.70 2.99
N ALA A 237 1.33 16.15 4.06
CA ALA A 237 2.39 16.82 4.81
C ALA A 237 3.63 17.03 3.93
N THR A 238 3.97 16.05 3.09
CA THR A 238 5.04 16.21 2.10
C THR A 238 4.69 17.28 1.08
N THR A 239 3.49 17.28 0.49
CA THR A 239 3.07 18.32 -0.47
C THR A 239 3.22 19.71 0.12
N THR A 240 2.79 19.86 1.37
CA THR A 240 2.79 21.15 2.04
C THR A 240 4.21 21.63 2.28
N ALA A 241 5.10 20.73 2.73
CA ALA A 241 6.52 21.03 2.89
C ALA A 241 7.19 21.39 1.56
N ASN A 242 6.86 20.66 0.50
CA ASN A 242 7.30 20.90 -0.86
C ASN A 242 6.88 22.30 -1.35
N LEU A 243 5.59 22.64 -1.26
CA LEU A 243 5.08 23.95 -1.70
C LEU A 243 5.72 25.10 -0.91
N SER A 244 5.90 24.94 0.40
CA SER A 244 6.59 25.93 1.23
C SER A 244 8.06 26.08 0.81
N TYR A 245 8.78 24.98 0.61
CA TYR A 245 10.16 25.00 0.13
C TYR A 245 10.29 25.72 -1.22
N ALA A 246 9.43 25.39 -2.19
CA ALA A 246 9.43 26.04 -3.51
C ALA A 246 9.18 27.55 -3.41
N ALA A 247 8.18 27.96 -2.62
CA ALA A 247 7.88 29.37 -2.40
C ALA A 247 9.04 30.13 -1.73
N ASP A 248 9.71 29.51 -0.76
CA ASP A 248 10.86 30.11 -0.08
C ASP A 248 12.04 30.27 -1.04
N ILE A 249 12.39 29.24 -1.81
CA ILE A 249 13.48 29.28 -2.79
C ILE A 249 13.22 30.31 -3.90
N ASP A 250 12.00 30.34 -4.45
CA ASP A 250 11.61 31.34 -5.44
C ASP A 250 11.74 32.78 -4.88
N SER A 251 11.37 32.98 -3.62
CA SER A 251 11.48 34.28 -2.95
C SER A 251 12.93 34.76 -2.78
N TYR A 252 13.89 33.83 -2.76
CA TYR A 252 15.31 34.15 -2.57
C TYR A 252 15.97 34.65 -3.87
N GLN A 253 15.31 34.49 -5.03
CA GLN A 253 15.85 34.94 -6.33
C GLN A 253 17.25 34.36 -6.62
N LEU A 254 17.40 33.03 -6.48
CA LEU A 254 18.66 32.33 -6.75
C LEU A 254 19.15 32.54 -8.20
N ASP A 255 18.23 32.74 -9.14
CA ASP A 255 18.50 33.08 -10.54
C ASP A 255 19.33 34.36 -10.68
N ARG A 256 19.27 35.27 -9.71
CA ARG A 256 20.00 36.54 -9.71
C ARG A 256 21.34 36.49 -8.99
N VAL A 257 21.67 35.41 -8.29
CA VAL A 257 22.92 35.29 -7.50
C VAL A 257 24.16 35.49 -8.36
N LEU A 258 24.12 35.07 -9.62
CA LEU A 258 25.22 35.21 -10.58
C LEU A 258 24.96 36.29 -11.64
N ALA A 259 24.02 37.21 -11.39
CA ALA A 259 23.77 38.30 -12.31
C ALA A 259 25.05 39.15 -12.49
N PRO A 260 25.40 39.58 -13.72
CA PRO A 260 26.65 40.27 -13.99
C PRO A 260 26.91 41.48 -13.07
N GLU A 261 25.88 42.27 -12.78
CA GLU A 261 25.95 43.42 -11.87
C GLU A 261 26.29 43.05 -10.42
N ARG A 262 25.94 41.82 -10.01
CA ARG A 262 26.29 41.31 -8.67
C ARG A 262 27.72 40.82 -8.60
N LEU A 263 28.30 40.36 -9.71
CA LEU A 263 29.65 39.80 -9.76
C LEU A 263 30.75 40.87 -9.82
N VAL A 264 30.43 42.08 -10.25
CA VAL A 264 31.42 43.18 -10.41
C VAL A 264 31.46 44.16 -9.23
N SER A 265 30.63 43.97 -8.20
CA SER A 265 30.53 44.89 -7.07
C SER A 265 30.62 44.16 -5.72
N ALA A 266 31.36 44.72 -4.77
CA ALA A 266 31.50 44.14 -3.43
C ALA A 266 30.13 43.93 -2.74
N GLN A 267 29.24 44.93 -2.86
CA GLN A 267 27.89 44.85 -2.31
C GLN A 267 27.03 43.76 -2.97
N GLY A 268 27.14 43.63 -4.30
CA GLY A 268 26.45 42.60 -5.07
C GLY A 268 26.92 41.19 -4.69
N ILE A 269 28.23 41.00 -4.55
CA ILE A 269 28.84 39.74 -4.10
C ILE A 269 28.37 39.41 -2.68
N ALA A 270 28.44 40.36 -1.75
CA ALA A 270 28.00 40.15 -0.37
C ALA A 270 26.51 39.76 -0.29
N THR A 271 25.65 40.42 -1.07
CA THR A 271 24.22 40.09 -1.16
C THR A 271 24.01 38.68 -1.70
N SER A 272 24.76 38.29 -2.73
CA SER A 272 24.69 36.97 -3.35
C SER A 272 25.15 35.87 -2.41
N LYS A 273 26.24 36.10 -1.65
CA LYS A 273 26.73 35.18 -0.61
C LYS A 273 25.66 34.96 0.47
N ALA A 274 25.08 36.04 0.99
CA ALA A 274 24.01 35.95 1.99
C ALA A 274 22.78 35.18 1.46
N THR A 275 22.45 35.36 0.18
CA THR A 275 21.35 34.65 -0.48
C THR A 275 21.62 33.14 -0.57
N ILE A 276 22.84 32.74 -0.98
CA ILE A 276 23.25 31.33 -1.03
C ILE A 276 23.22 30.71 0.36
N THR A 277 23.75 31.38 1.38
CA THR A 277 23.69 30.88 2.78
C THR A 277 22.25 30.64 3.21
N LYS A 278 21.37 31.62 2.98
CA LYS A 278 19.95 31.50 3.32
C LYS A 278 19.25 30.36 2.56
N ALA A 279 19.60 30.15 1.29
CA ALA A 279 19.09 29.04 0.49
C ALA A 279 19.60 27.69 1.01
N GLY A 280 20.89 27.58 1.31
CA GLY A 280 21.52 26.40 1.90
C GLY A 280 20.85 25.99 3.22
N ASP A 281 20.68 26.94 4.15
CA ASP A 281 19.99 26.69 5.42
C ASP A 281 18.56 26.20 5.21
N ARG A 282 17.85 26.75 4.21
CA ARG A 282 16.49 26.33 3.89
C ARG A 282 16.43 24.91 3.30
N ILE A 283 17.39 24.55 2.45
CA ILE A 283 17.54 23.20 1.89
C ILE A 283 17.74 22.20 3.02
N GLU A 284 18.68 22.43 3.94
CA GLU A 284 18.91 21.52 5.07
C GLU A 284 17.68 21.40 5.98
N SER A 285 17.00 22.52 6.26
CA SER A 285 15.75 22.54 7.01
C SER A 285 14.65 21.70 6.33
N TYR A 286 14.54 21.79 5.01
CA TYR A 286 13.60 21.00 4.21
C TYR A 286 13.95 19.51 4.24
N LEU A 287 15.22 19.13 4.01
CA LEU A 287 15.67 17.73 4.08
C LEU A 287 15.37 17.11 5.46
N ALA A 288 15.68 17.83 6.54
CA ALA A 288 15.39 17.40 7.90
C ALA A 288 13.88 17.35 8.22
N GLN A 289 13.07 18.18 7.57
CA GLN A 289 11.61 18.10 7.68
C GLN A 289 11.08 16.84 7.00
N ILE A 290 11.55 16.54 5.78
CA ILE A 290 11.14 15.34 5.05
C ILE A 290 11.55 14.06 5.78
N ASP A 291 12.77 13.99 6.30
CA ASP A 291 13.24 12.83 7.07
C ASP A 291 12.38 12.59 8.31
N ARG A 292 12.05 13.64 9.08
CA ARG A 292 11.13 13.53 10.23
C ARG A 292 9.74 13.04 9.85
N LEU A 293 9.19 13.51 8.72
CA LEU A 293 7.89 13.04 8.23
C LEU A 293 7.95 11.55 7.86
N GLN A 294 9.02 11.10 7.22
CA GLN A 294 9.21 9.69 6.87
C GLN A 294 9.40 8.82 8.12
N GLN A 295 10.26 9.20 9.05
CA GLN A 295 10.46 8.45 10.29
C GLN A 295 9.17 8.35 11.11
N SER A 296 8.39 9.44 11.18
CA SER A 296 7.08 9.43 11.83
C SER A 296 6.10 8.47 11.14
N ALA A 297 6.05 8.49 9.80
CA ALA A 297 5.22 7.55 9.04
C ALA A 297 5.64 6.10 9.27
N LEU A 298 6.95 5.80 9.22
CA LEU A 298 7.47 4.45 9.49
C LEU A 298 7.10 3.97 10.89
N GLY A 299 7.29 4.81 11.92
CA GLY A 299 6.92 4.47 13.29
C GLY A 299 5.42 4.20 13.44
N ARG A 300 4.57 5.00 12.77
CA ARG A 300 3.11 4.78 12.75
C ARG A 300 2.72 3.49 12.01
N LEU A 301 3.39 3.16 10.92
CA LEU A 301 3.16 1.91 10.16
C LEU A 301 3.62 0.68 10.93
N GLN A 302 4.79 0.75 11.58
CA GLN A 302 5.30 -0.33 12.44
C GLN A 302 4.39 -0.58 13.66
N ALA A 303 3.84 0.50 14.24
CA ALA A 303 2.87 0.42 15.32
C ALA A 303 1.49 -0.09 14.85
N SER A 304 1.15 0.04 13.57
CA SER A 304 -0.06 -0.57 13.03
C SER A 304 0.12 -2.10 12.97
N LYS A 305 -0.80 -2.89 13.55
CA LYS A 305 -0.78 -4.37 13.43
C LYS A 305 -1.14 -4.86 12.02
N SER A 306 -0.88 -4.07 10.98
CA SER A 306 -1.16 -4.41 9.59
C SER A 306 -0.26 -5.55 9.13
N GLY A 307 -0.77 -6.40 8.23
CA GLY A 307 -0.02 -7.53 7.70
C GLY A 307 1.08 -7.09 6.76
N SER A 308 1.95 -8.05 6.48
CA SER A 308 3.22 -7.82 5.78
C SER A 308 3.05 -7.24 4.38
N SER A 309 1.97 -7.55 3.65
CA SER A 309 1.79 -7.11 2.26
C SER A 309 1.60 -5.60 2.13
N ALA A 310 0.63 -5.02 2.84
CA ALA A 310 0.39 -3.57 2.82
C ALA A 310 1.58 -2.79 3.38
N ARG A 311 2.23 -3.31 4.43
CA ARG A 311 3.42 -2.70 5.01
C ARG A 311 4.61 -2.72 4.04
N GLN A 312 4.89 -3.85 3.39
CA GLN A 312 5.99 -4.00 2.42
C GLN A 312 5.84 -3.06 1.21
N ILE A 313 4.62 -2.90 0.70
CA ILE A 313 4.31 -1.96 -0.39
C ILE A 313 4.74 -0.55 -0.01
N ILE A 314 4.41 -0.14 1.22
CA ILE A 314 4.69 1.22 1.69
C ILE A 314 6.16 1.40 2.04
N GLU A 315 6.78 0.42 2.71
CA GLU A 315 8.22 0.43 3.05
C GLU A 315 9.09 0.52 1.79
N ALA A 316 8.76 -0.22 0.72
CA ALA A 316 9.47 -0.14 -0.54
C ALA A 316 9.40 1.26 -1.18
N GLY A 317 8.23 1.89 -1.13
CA GLY A 317 8.08 3.28 -1.59
C GLY A 317 8.88 4.28 -0.74
N MET A 318 8.92 4.07 0.58
CA MET A 318 9.74 4.90 1.47
C MET A 318 11.24 4.77 1.17
N ALA A 319 11.73 3.56 0.88
CA ALA A 319 13.13 3.32 0.53
C ALA A 319 13.54 4.07 -0.76
N ALA A 320 12.73 3.97 -1.82
CA ALA A 320 12.97 4.71 -3.07
C ALA A 320 13.02 6.23 -2.84
N ARG A 321 12.19 6.73 -1.92
CA ARG A 321 12.20 8.14 -1.54
C ARG A 321 13.45 8.56 -0.79
N TYR A 322 13.96 7.73 0.13
CA TYR A 322 15.20 8.02 0.84
C TYR A 322 16.39 8.14 -0.13
N ASP A 323 16.49 7.24 -1.11
CA ASP A 323 17.51 7.30 -2.16
C ASP A 323 17.44 8.62 -2.94
N PHE A 324 16.23 8.99 -3.41
CA PHE A 324 16.02 10.25 -4.11
C PHE A 324 16.41 11.47 -3.25
N MET A 325 15.94 11.53 -2.00
CA MET A 325 16.21 12.68 -1.12
C MET A 325 17.70 12.83 -0.80
N LEU A 326 18.43 11.73 -0.69
CA LEU A 326 19.87 11.74 -0.49
C LEU A 326 20.59 12.31 -1.72
N ARG A 327 20.32 11.77 -2.91
CA ARG A 327 20.90 12.25 -4.18
C ARG A 327 20.55 13.72 -4.46
N PHE A 328 19.29 14.10 -4.21
CA PHE A 328 18.83 15.48 -4.34
C PHE A 328 19.57 16.41 -3.37
N GLY A 329 19.71 16.02 -2.10
CA GLY A 329 20.42 16.81 -1.09
C GLY A 329 21.91 16.98 -1.41
N GLU A 330 22.58 15.93 -1.88
CA GLU A 330 23.97 15.99 -2.33
C GLU A 330 24.16 16.94 -3.52
N ASN A 331 23.27 16.85 -4.51
CA ASN A 331 23.31 17.73 -5.68
C ASN A 331 23.07 19.20 -5.32
N GLN A 332 22.10 19.48 -4.45
CA GLN A 332 21.81 20.83 -3.95
C GLN A 332 23.00 21.42 -3.19
N ARG A 333 23.68 20.65 -2.34
CA ARG A 333 24.92 21.09 -1.68
C ARG A 333 26.03 21.40 -2.68
N SER A 334 26.19 20.56 -3.70
CA SER A 334 27.16 20.78 -4.77
C SER A 334 26.87 22.08 -5.54
N LEU A 335 25.61 22.36 -5.87
CA LEU A 335 25.20 23.62 -6.50
C LEU A 335 25.53 24.82 -5.62
N MET A 336 25.24 24.79 -4.32
CA MET A 336 25.56 25.89 -3.40
C MET A 336 27.07 26.13 -3.29
N ASP A 337 27.89 25.08 -3.26
CA ASP A 337 29.36 25.17 -3.29
C ASP A 337 29.85 25.79 -4.61
N LEU A 338 29.30 25.38 -5.76
CA LEU A 338 29.64 25.97 -7.06
C LEU A 338 29.29 27.46 -7.13
N PHE A 339 28.12 27.87 -6.63
CA PHE A 339 27.76 29.29 -6.53
C PHE A 339 28.76 30.05 -5.66
N ALA A 340 29.13 29.50 -4.49
CA ALA A 340 30.09 30.12 -3.59
C ALA A 340 31.47 30.29 -4.25
N ARG A 341 31.94 29.30 -5.02
CA ARG A 341 33.19 29.36 -5.78
C ARG A 341 33.18 30.44 -6.86
N VAL A 342 32.07 30.59 -7.59
CA VAL A 342 31.93 31.68 -8.58
C VAL A 342 32.01 33.05 -7.90
N LEU A 343 31.33 33.22 -6.76
CA LEU A 343 31.38 34.47 -6.01
C LEU A 343 32.76 34.74 -5.41
N GLN A 344 33.44 33.72 -4.90
CA GLN A 344 34.81 33.85 -4.38
C GLN A 344 35.79 34.20 -5.49
N PHE A 345 35.64 33.60 -6.67
CA PHE A 345 36.42 33.96 -7.85
C PHE A 345 36.21 35.44 -8.21
N ALA A 346 34.94 35.89 -8.29
CA ALA A 346 34.61 37.28 -8.60
C ALA A 346 35.17 38.27 -7.56
N GLU A 347 35.09 37.92 -6.27
CA GLU A 347 35.65 38.72 -5.18
C GLU A 347 37.17 38.83 -5.25
N SER A 348 37.87 37.74 -5.56
CA SER A 348 39.32 37.71 -5.72
C SER A 348 39.84 38.50 -6.94
N ARG A 349 38.92 38.87 -7.84
CA ARG A 349 39.16 39.64 -9.07
C ARG A 349 38.36 40.93 -9.10
N LEU A 350 37.94 41.42 -7.93
CA LEU A 350 37.17 42.64 -7.83
C LEU A 350 37.96 43.82 -8.45
N GLY A 351 37.32 44.54 -9.37
CA GLY A 351 37.95 45.62 -10.13
C GLY A 351 38.80 45.17 -11.32
N ALA A 352 39.01 43.86 -11.52
CA ALA A 352 39.61 43.27 -12.73
C ALA A 352 38.57 42.68 -13.70
N ILE A 353 37.34 42.46 -13.23
CA ILE A 353 36.18 42.11 -14.06
C ILE A 353 35.31 43.36 -14.20
N GLU A 354 35.01 43.73 -15.44
CA GLU A 354 34.20 44.91 -15.76
C GLU A 354 32.88 44.49 -16.43
N LEU A 355 31.84 45.29 -16.22
CA LEU A 355 30.58 45.13 -16.92
C LEU A 355 30.57 46.04 -18.16
N ARG A 356 30.42 45.47 -19.36
CA ARG A 356 30.18 46.22 -20.59
C ARG A 356 28.84 45.80 -21.20
N GLY A 357 27.85 46.68 -21.11
CA GLY A 357 26.46 46.31 -21.40
C GLY A 357 25.99 45.25 -20.40
N GLU A 358 25.53 44.10 -20.88
CA GLU A 358 25.07 42.97 -20.06
C GLU A 358 26.12 41.85 -19.93
N SER A 359 27.35 42.09 -20.40
CA SER A 359 28.41 41.06 -20.45
C SER A 359 29.58 41.38 -19.53
N LEU A 360 30.10 40.34 -18.88
CA LEU A 360 31.35 40.41 -18.12
C LEU A 360 32.54 40.44 -19.08
N VAL A 361 33.42 41.41 -18.88
CA VAL A 361 34.67 41.56 -19.61
C VAL A 361 35.82 41.33 -18.65
N PHE A 362 36.68 40.38 -19.00
CA PHE A 362 37.84 39.96 -18.22
C PHE A 362 39.10 40.63 -18.77
N ARG A 363 40.02 41.00 -17.88
CA ARG A 363 41.31 41.58 -18.28
C ARG A 363 42.27 40.56 -18.86
N ASP A 364 42.16 39.30 -18.47
CA ASP A 364 42.99 38.22 -18.98
C ASP A 364 42.14 37.03 -19.45
N ASP A 365 42.71 36.23 -20.35
CA ASP A 365 42.05 35.05 -20.91
C ASP A 365 41.98 33.89 -19.91
N ALA A 366 42.84 33.88 -18.88
CA ALA A 366 42.91 32.82 -17.89
C ALA A 366 41.72 32.87 -16.91
N ASP A 367 41.41 34.04 -16.39
CA ASP A 367 40.24 34.35 -15.56
C ASP A 367 38.96 34.11 -16.35
N ARG A 368 38.93 34.49 -17.64
CA ARG A 368 37.79 34.17 -18.52
C ARG A 368 37.59 32.66 -18.65
N ALA A 369 38.66 31.90 -18.89
CA ALA A 369 38.60 30.44 -18.99
C ALA A 369 38.17 29.79 -17.66
N MET A 370 38.68 30.29 -16.53
CA MET A 370 38.31 29.83 -15.19
C MET A 370 36.82 30.07 -14.92
N TYR A 371 36.32 31.28 -15.19
CA TYR A 371 34.90 31.62 -15.04
C TYR A 371 34.02 30.71 -15.90
N LEU A 372 34.34 30.55 -17.18
CA LEU A 372 33.57 29.68 -18.07
C LEU A 372 33.58 28.21 -17.61
N SER A 373 34.69 27.73 -17.05
CA SER A 373 34.78 26.39 -16.45
C SER A 373 33.82 26.24 -15.26
N LEU A 374 33.75 27.23 -14.37
CA LEU A 374 32.82 27.19 -13.23
C LEU A 374 31.36 27.24 -13.69
N ILE A 375 31.03 28.08 -14.69
CA ILE A 375 29.69 28.14 -15.26
C ILE A 375 29.31 26.81 -15.94
N ALA A 376 30.26 26.16 -16.63
CA ALA A 376 30.02 24.84 -17.22
C ALA A 376 29.74 23.76 -16.16
N GLN A 377 30.47 23.78 -15.04
CA GLN A 377 30.21 22.89 -13.90
C GLN A 377 28.82 23.13 -13.29
N LEU A 378 28.43 24.39 -13.12
CA LEU A 378 27.12 24.76 -12.60
C LEU A 378 25.98 24.30 -13.52
N LYS A 379 26.15 24.49 -14.83
CA LYS A 379 25.21 23.99 -15.84
C LYS A 379 25.05 22.47 -15.75
N LYS A 380 26.15 21.73 -15.65
CA LYS A 380 26.14 20.27 -15.51
C LYS A 380 25.39 19.82 -14.25
N ALA A 381 25.66 20.43 -13.10
CA ALA A 381 24.96 20.11 -11.85
C ALA A 381 23.45 20.43 -11.91
N SER A 382 23.06 21.49 -12.64
CA SER A 382 21.65 21.81 -12.89
C SER A 382 20.95 20.83 -13.85
N GLU A 383 21.69 20.31 -14.84
CA GLU A 383 21.21 19.24 -15.72
C GLU A 383 21.01 17.92 -14.95
N GLU A 384 21.96 17.57 -14.07
CA GLU A 384 21.86 16.41 -13.17
C GLU A 384 20.66 16.54 -12.23
N GLU A 385 20.41 17.72 -11.66
CA GLU A 385 19.21 17.99 -10.88
C GLU A 385 17.92 17.72 -11.67
N SER A 386 17.85 18.28 -12.88
CA SER A 386 16.67 18.14 -13.74
C SER A 386 16.42 16.67 -14.08
N ALA A 387 17.49 15.91 -14.35
CA ALA A 387 17.40 14.48 -14.59
C ALA A 387 16.93 13.68 -13.36
N LEU A 388 17.45 13.98 -12.16
CA LEU A 388 17.01 13.35 -10.90
C LEU A 388 15.51 13.55 -10.68
N VAL A 389 15.07 14.77 -10.93
CA VAL A 389 13.68 15.16 -10.77
C VAL A 389 12.79 14.44 -11.78
N ASP A 390 13.17 14.42 -13.06
CA ASP A 390 12.42 13.74 -14.12
C ASP A 390 12.35 12.22 -13.86
N GLU A 391 13.45 11.59 -13.41
CA GLU A 391 13.52 10.17 -13.03
C GLU A 391 12.48 9.86 -11.93
N ALA A 392 12.46 10.67 -10.89
CA ALA A 392 11.53 10.50 -9.79
C ALA A 392 10.07 10.74 -10.22
N GLN A 393 9.79 11.71 -11.11
CA GLN A 393 8.47 11.91 -11.70
C GLN A 393 7.99 10.74 -12.59
N GLN A 394 8.88 10.10 -13.33
CA GLN A 394 8.52 8.94 -14.14
C GLN A 394 8.24 7.73 -13.26
N THR A 395 9.09 7.48 -12.27
CA THR A 395 8.94 6.38 -11.31
C THR A 395 7.60 6.49 -10.60
N ALA A 396 7.32 7.68 -10.11
CA ALA A 396 6.07 8.13 -9.56
C ALA A 396 4.82 7.84 -10.43
N GLN A 397 4.80 8.28 -11.68
CA GLN A 397 3.67 8.08 -12.58
C GLN A 397 3.44 6.61 -12.91
N ARG A 398 4.51 5.82 -13.10
CA ARG A 398 4.42 4.37 -13.30
C ARG A 398 3.75 3.69 -12.11
N SER A 399 4.04 4.18 -10.92
CA SER A 399 3.56 3.64 -9.65
C SER A 399 2.07 3.92 -9.44
N LEU A 400 1.63 5.15 -9.71
CA LEU A 400 0.21 5.47 -9.73
C LEU A 400 -0.58 4.68 -10.77
N LYS A 401 0.02 4.37 -11.93
CA LYS A 401 -0.61 3.54 -12.97
C LYS A 401 -0.76 2.09 -12.51
N LYS A 402 0.26 1.52 -11.86
CA LYS A 402 0.20 0.15 -11.30
C LYS A 402 -0.83 0.01 -10.18
N LEU A 403 -1.11 1.07 -9.42
CA LEU A 403 -2.18 1.09 -8.42
C LEU A 403 -3.59 1.19 -9.04
N GLY A 404 -3.70 1.24 -10.37
CA GLY A 404 -4.94 1.52 -11.10
C GLY A 404 -5.41 0.48 -12.09
N GLY A 405 -4.60 -0.53 -12.37
CA GLY A 405 -4.98 -1.73 -13.13
C GLY A 405 -4.87 -2.94 -12.22
#